data_AF-A0AA50DZS0-F1
#
_entry.id   AF-A0AA50DZS0-F1
#
_cell.length_a   1.000
_cell.length_b   1.000
_cell.length_c   1.000
_cell.angle_alpha   90.00
_cell.angle_beta   90.00
_cell.angle_gamma   90.00
#
_symmetry.space_group_name_H-M   'P 1'
#
loop_
_entity.id
_entity.type
_entity.pdbx_description
1 polymer ?
#
loop_
_entity_poly.entity_id
_entity_poly.type
_entity_poly.pdbx_seq_one_letter_code
_entity_poly.pdbx_strand_id
1 'polypeptide(L)'
;MAIVSTDKTWINVNPRLCQIVGYSPEELRIKTWAEITHPDDLDLDLNNYQRLLDGEIDGYEIDKRYIHKDGHNIYVNLGVQAHRRLDGSLDFCVVMVQDIGDRKAMERSTSLALQREKELNQLRSEFITPFPISFAPLNDHFLCGFNYGKI
;
A
#
# COMPACT_ATOMS: atom_id res chain seq x y z
N MET A 1 6.46 -11.07 16.61
CA MET A 1 5.86 -12.40 16.81
C MET A 1 5.16 -12.40 18.15
N ALA A 2 3.93 -12.90 18.19
CA ALA A 2 3.12 -13.01 19.39
C ALA A 2 2.26 -14.27 19.31
N ILE A 3 1.72 -14.69 20.45
CA ILE A 3 0.73 -15.77 20.53
C ILE A 3 -0.56 -15.15 21.06
N VAL A 4 -1.66 -15.40 20.35
CA VAL A 4 -2.99 -14.95 20.74
C VAL A 4 -3.90 -16.13 21.01
N SER A 5 -4.75 -15.98 22.01
CA SER A 5 -5.79 -16.94 22.38
C SER A 5 -7.00 -16.81 21.44
N THR A 6 -7.90 -17.79 21.49
CA THR A 6 -9.17 -17.82 20.73
C THR A 6 -10.15 -16.71 21.14
N ASP A 7 -9.99 -16.17 22.35
CA ASP A 7 -10.74 -15.02 22.89
C ASP A 7 -10.13 -13.66 22.51
N LYS A 8 -9.18 -13.65 21.57
CA LYS A 8 -8.51 -12.45 21.05
C LYS A 8 -7.53 -11.77 22.03
N THR A 9 -7.24 -12.41 23.15
CA THR A 9 -6.26 -11.91 24.13
C THR A 9 -4.82 -12.31 23.77
N TRP A 10 -3.86 -11.57 24.30
CA TRP A 10 -2.44 -11.83 24.09
C TRP A 10 -1.90 -12.82 25.14
N ILE A 11 -1.51 -14.01 24.71
CA ILE A 11 -0.85 -15.01 25.57
C ILE A 11 0.63 -14.65 25.75
N ASN A 12 1.29 -14.30 24.65
CA ASN A 12 2.70 -13.92 24.64
C ASN A 12 2.95 -12.83 23.61
N VAL A 13 3.78 -11.85 23.95
CA VAL A 13 4.17 -10.75 23.06
C VAL A 13 5.68 -10.62 23.06
N ASN A 14 6.28 -10.48 21.88
CA ASN A 14 7.71 -10.20 21.80
C ASN A 14 8.00 -8.71 22.05
N PRO A 15 9.20 -8.36 22.56
CA PRO A 15 9.55 -6.97 22.84
C PRO A 15 9.45 -6.04 21.62
N ARG A 16 9.69 -6.58 20.42
CA ARG A 16 9.58 -5.79 19.19
C ARG A 16 8.14 -5.37 18.90
N LEU A 17 7.13 -6.21 19.18
CA LEU A 17 5.74 -5.81 19.04
C LEU A 17 5.41 -4.65 19.98
N CYS A 18 5.81 -4.77 21.25
CA CYS A 18 5.61 -3.69 22.24
C CYS A 18 6.23 -2.37 21.79
N GLN A 19 7.45 -2.40 21.21
CA GLN A 19 8.08 -1.22 20.63
C GLN A 19 7.30 -0.62 19.45
N ILE A 20 6.72 -1.47 18.60
CA ILE A 20 5.94 -1.02 17.45
C ILE A 20 4.66 -0.33 17.95
N VAL A 21 3.90 -0.95 18.86
CA VAL A 21 2.57 -0.42 19.25
C VAL A 21 2.60 0.54 20.45
N GLY A 22 3.73 0.65 21.16
CA GLY A 22 3.93 1.57 22.28
C GLY A 22 3.36 1.10 23.61
N TYR A 23 2.74 -0.08 23.66
CA TYR A 23 2.18 -0.67 24.87
C TYR A 23 3.20 -1.56 25.59
N SER A 24 3.18 -1.55 26.92
CA SER A 24 3.93 -2.52 27.70
C SER A 24 3.34 -3.93 27.56
N PRO A 25 4.12 -5.00 27.83
CA PRO A 25 3.57 -6.36 27.87
C PRO A 25 2.38 -6.51 28.82
N GLU A 26 2.41 -5.84 29.98
CA GLU A 26 1.33 -5.87 30.97
C GLU A 26 0.06 -5.19 30.44
N GLU A 27 0.21 -4.06 29.74
CA GLU A 27 -0.91 -3.34 29.11
C GLU A 27 -1.54 -4.16 27.98
N LEU A 28 -0.73 -4.86 27.18
CA LEU A 28 -1.24 -5.75 26.14
C LEU A 28 -1.97 -6.96 26.73
N ARG A 29 -1.52 -7.52 27.85
CA ARG A 29 -2.18 -8.69 28.47
C ARG A 29 -3.63 -8.42 28.92
N ILE A 30 -3.96 -7.19 29.28
CA ILE A 30 -5.32 -6.80 29.68
C ILE A 30 -6.16 -6.24 28.52
N LYS A 31 -5.62 -6.27 27.30
CA LYS A 31 -6.28 -5.82 26.07
C LYS A 31 -6.43 -6.98 25.10
N THR A 32 -7.31 -6.80 24.15
CA THR A 32 -7.43 -7.64 22.95
C THR A 32 -6.75 -6.96 21.77
N TRP A 33 -6.36 -7.73 20.76
CA TRP A 33 -5.86 -7.14 19.51
C TRP A 33 -6.92 -6.29 18.78
N ALA A 34 -8.20 -6.57 19.02
CA ALA A 34 -9.32 -5.84 18.43
C ALA A 34 -9.39 -4.40 18.96
N GLU A 35 -9.12 -4.19 20.26
CA GLU A 35 -9.14 -2.85 20.89
C GLU A 35 -8.06 -1.90 20.39
N ILE A 36 -6.95 -2.43 19.85
CA ILE A 36 -5.87 -1.61 19.28
C ILE A 36 -5.92 -1.54 17.76
N THR A 37 -6.91 -2.18 17.11
CA THR A 37 -7.11 -2.14 15.67
C THR A 37 -7.92 -0.91 15.28
N HIS A 38 -7.55 -0.27 14.17
CA HIS A 38 -8.31 0.87 13.66
C HIS A 38 -9.75 0.46 13.29
N PRO A 39 -10.79 1.24 13.64
CA PRO A 39 -12.18 0.87 13.40
C PRO A 39 -12.50 0.45 11.96
N ASP A 40 -12.02 1.21 10.97
CA ASP A 40 -12.22 0.89 9.54
C ASP A 40 -11.63 -0.46 9.11
N ASP A 41 -10.61 -0.96 9.80
CA ASP A 41 -9.90 -2.20 9.44
C ASP A 41 -10.37 -3.39 10.31
N LEU A 42 -11.15 -3.12 11.36
CA LEU A 42 -11.54 -4.11 12.37
C LEU A 42 -12.47 -5.18 11.79
N ASP A 43 -13.47 -4.78 11.00
CA ASP A 43 -14.46 -5.72 10.45
C ASP A 43 -13.82 -6.75 9.51
N LEU A 44 -12.84 -6.33 8.71
CA LEU A 44 -12.09 -7.22 7.82
C LEU A 44 -11.29 -8.25 8.61
N ASP A 45 -10.59 -7.81 9.66
CA ASP A 45 -9.78 -8.69 10.50
C ASP A 45 -10.66 -9.66 11.30
N LEU A 46 -11.79 -9.19 11.83
CA LEU A 46 -12.78 -10.03 12.50
C LEU A 46 -13.36 -11.10 11.58
N ASN A 47 -13.66 -10.77 10.32
CA ASN A 47 -14.14 -11.75 9.35
C ASN A 47 -13.11 -12.86 9.11
N ASN A 48 -11.85 -12.49 8.83
CA ASN A 48 -10.78 -13.47 8.63
C ASN A 48 -10.54 -14.31 9.89
N TYR A 49 -10.57 -13.69 11.06
CA TYR A 49 -10.42 -14.40 12.33
C TYR A 49 -11.57 -15.39 12.58
N GLN A 50 -12.80 -15.02 12.22
CA GLN A 50 -13.96 -15.91 12.33
C GLN A 50 -13.80 -17.14 11.42
N ARG A 51 -13.39 -16.94 10.17
CA ARG A 51 -13.10 -18.04 9.23
C ARG A 51 -12.00 -18.98 9.75
N LEU A 52 -11.03 -18.43 10.47
CA LEU A 52 -9.96 -19.19 11.12
C LEU A 52 -10.49 -20.01 12.30
N LEU A 53 -11.37 -19.44 13.13
CA LEU A 53 -12.08 -20.15 14.19
C LEU A 53 -12.92 -21.30 13.65
N ASP A 54 -13.66 -21.06 12.57
CA ASP A 54 -14.58 -22.02 11.95
C ASP A 54 -13.86 -23.14 11.19
N GLY A 55 -12.54 -23.05 11.00
CA GLY A 55 -11.77 -24.06 10.30
C GLY A 55 -11.76 -23.91 8.78
N GLU A 56 -12.29 -22.81 8.24
CA GLU A 56 -12.31 -22.57 6.79
C GLU A 56 -10.92 -22.22 6.22
N ILE A 57 -10.08 -21.60 7.05
CA ILE A 57 -8.72 -21.21 6.71
C ILE A 57 -7.76 -21.55 7.86
N ASP A 58 -6.50 -21.81 7.53
CA ASP A 58 -5.44 -22.05 8.52
C ASP A 58 -4.60 -20.81 8.81
N GLY A 59 -4.76 -19.73 8.04
CA GLY A 59 -4.03 -18.50 8.25
C GLY A 59 -4.46 -17.42 7.26
N TYR A 60 -4.04 -16.19 7.53
CA TYR A 60 -4.26 -15.05 6.66
C TYR A 60 -3.17 -14.01 6.81
N GLU A 61 -3.03 -13.17 5.79
CA GLU A 61 -2.13 -12.03 5.78
C GLU A 61 -2.88 -10.79 5.31
N ILE A 62 -2.77 -9.69 6.06
CA ILE A 62 -3.41 -8.40 5.73
C ILE A 62 -2.51 -7.22 6.09
N ASP A 63 -2.54 -6.18 5.25
CA ASP A 63 -2.04 -4.86 5.62
C ASP A 63 -3.18 -4.11 6.34
N LYS A 64 -2.97 -3.65 7.57
CA LYS A 64 -3.96 -2.89 8.35
C LYS A 64 -3.32 -1.80 9.21
N ARG A 65 -4.14 -1.02 9.91
CA ARG A 65 -3.69 -0.02 10.88
C ARG A 65 -3.92 -0.49 12.31
N TYR A 66 -2.87 -0.38 13.13
CA TYR A 66 -2.98 -0.36 14.58
C TYR A 66 -3.00 1.08 15.10
N ILE A 67 -3.59 1.28 16.27
CA ILE A 67 -3.59 2.53 17.02
C ILE A 67 -2.48 2.42 18.08
N HIS A 68 -1.45 3.25 17.96
CA HIS A 68 -0.39 3.37 18.96
C HIS A 68 -0.98 3.81 20.31
N LYS A 69 -0.28 3.52 21.41
CA LYS A 69 -0.65 4.04 22.75
C LYS A 69 -0.84 5.56 22.80
N ASP A 70 -0.11 6.29 21.96
CA ASP A 70 -0.20 7.76 21.84
C ASP A 70 -1.32 8.22 20.88
N GLY A 71 -2.13 7.30 20.35
CA GLY A 71 -3.31 7.58 19.54
C GLY A 71 -3.07 7.76 18.04
N HIS A 72 -1.82 7.71 17.56
CA HIS A 72 -1.52 7.77 16.13
C HIS A 72 -1.62 6.40 15.44
N ASN A 73 -1.80 6.41 14.11
CA ASN A 73 -1.93 5.19 13.32
C ASN A 73 -0.57 4.62 12.92
N ILE A 74 -0.45 3.31 13.00
CA ILE A 74 0.73 2.52 12.58
C ILE A 74 0.29 1.55 11.51
N TYR A 75 0.92 1.63 10.34
CA TYR A 75 0.67 0.66 9.28
C TYR A 75 1.45 -0.60 9.57
N VAL A 76 0.75 -1.72 9.64
CA VAL A 76 1.35 -3.02 9.87
C VAL A 76 0.94 -4.00 8.79
N ASN A 77 1.87 -4.88 8.43
CA ASN A 77 1.54 -6.14 7.81
C ASN A 77 1.38 -7.18 8.93
N LEU A 78 0.21 -7.81 8.95
CA LEU A 78 -0.20 -8.81 9.93
C LEU A 78 -0.26 -10.17 9.24
N GLY A 79 0.53 -11.12 9.71
CA GLY A 79 0.39 -12.54 9.36
C GLY A 79 -0.12 -13.33 10.55
N VAL A 80 -1.16 -14.14 10.35
CA VAL A 80 -1.77 -15.00 11.38
C VAL A 80 -1.77 -16.44 10.91
N GLN A 81 -1.36 -17.36 11.77
CA GLN A 81 -1.39 -18.81 11.53
C GLN A 81 -2.07 -19.54 12.70
N ALA A 82 -2.99 -20.44 12.37
CA ALA A 82 -3.72 -21.27 13.31
C ALA A 82 -2.83 -22.40 13.84
N HIS A 83 -2.86 -22.61 15.15
CA HIS A 83 -2.42 -23.85 15.77
C HIS A 83 -3.66 -24.59 16.25
N ARG A 84 -3.91 -25.79 15.69
CA ARG A 84 -5.11 -26.59 15.97
C ARG A 84 -4.79 -27.78 16.87
N ARG A 85 -5.77 -28.20 17.66
CA ARG A 85 -5.71 -29.46 18.42
C ARG A 85 -6.02 -30.65 17.50
N LEU A 86 -5.85 -31.86 18.03
CA LEU A 86 -6.13 -33.11 17.31
C LEU A 86 -7.60 -33.24 16.87
N ASP A 87 -8.52 -32.57 17.56
CA ASP A 87 -9.95 -32.54 17.22
C ASP A 87 -10.31 -31.51 16.13
N GLY A 88 -9.32 -30.77 15.62
CA GLY A 88 -9.50 -29.71 14.60
C GLY A 88 -9.87 -28.34 15.17
N SER A 89 -10.16 -28.24 16.47
CA SER A 89 -10.46 -26.96 17.12
C SER A 89 -9.22 -26.06 17.19
N LEU A 90 -9.44 -24.75 17.10
CA LEU A 90 -8.36 -23.77 17.26
C LEU A 90 -7.86 -23.78 18.72
N ASP A 91 -6.55 -23.93 18.90
CA ASP A 91 -5.88 -23.88 20.21
C ASP A 91 -5.42 -22.44 20.49
N PHE A 92 -4.58 -21.91 19.61
CA PHE A 92 -4.06 -20.53 19.63
C PHE A 92 -3.64 -20.11 18.23
N CYS A 93 -3.34 -18.82 18.04
CA CYS A 93 -2.73 -18.36 16.79
C CYS A 93 -1.31 -17.81 17.04
N VAL A 94 -0.42 -18.08 16.09
CA VAL A 94 0.88 -17.42 16.00
C VAL A 94 0.73 -16.21 15.08
N VAL A 95 1.13 -15.05 15.58
CA VAL A 95 0.94 -13.77 14.90
C VAL A 95 2.29 -13.11 14.65
N MET A 96 2.51 -12.66 13.43
CA MET A 96 3.64 -11.82 13.04
C MET A 96 3.13 -10.44 12.68
N VAL A 97 3.78 -9.43 13.26
CA VAL A 97 3.46 -8.02 13.02
C VAL A 97 4.74 -7.36 12.54
N GLN A 98 4.68 -6.78 11.35
CA GLN A 98 5.76 -6.01 10.77
C GLN A 98 5.28 -4.59 10.55
N ASP A 99 6.04 -3.61 11.03
CA ASP A 99 5.82 -2.21 10.68
C ASP A 99 6.17 -1.97 9.21
N ILE A 100 5.22 -1.41 8.47
CA ILE A 100 5.33 -1.11 7.04
C ILE A 100 5.16 0.39 6.76
N GLY A 101 5.31 1.24 7.78
CA GLY A 101 5.22 2.70 7.67
C GLY A 101 6.16 3.26 6.60
N ASP A 102 7.43 2.84 6.61
CA ASP A 102 8.42 3.27 5.62
C ASP A 102 8.04 2.84 4.20
N ARG A 103 7.57 1.59 4.04
CA ARG A 103 7.08 1.08 2.76
C ARG A 103 5.90 1.91 2.26
N LYS A 104 4.93 2.22 3.11
CA LYS A 104 3.77 3.06 2.75
C LYS A 104 4.16 4.51 2.45
N ALA A 105 5.17 5.06 3.13
CA ALA A 105 5.70 6.39 2.83
C ALA A 105 6.35 6.44 1.44
N MET A 106 7.13 5.42 1.07
CA MET A 106 7.73 5.29 -0.26
C MET A 106 6.68 5.06 -1.37
N GLU A 107 5.68 4.21 -1.12
CA GLU A 107 4.56 4.00 -2.06
C GLU A 107 3.79 5.31 -2.32
N ARG A 108 3.59 6.13 -1.27
CA ARG A 108 2.93 7.43 -1.41
C ARG A 108 3.77 8.45 -2.17
N SER A 109 5.07 8.54 -1.88
CA SER A 109 5.94 9.52 -2.55
C SER A 109 6.08 9.23 -4.05
N THR A 110 6.20 7.95 -4.42
CA THR A 110 6.24 7.51 -5.83
C THR A 110 4.91 7.75 -6.54
N SER A 111 3.78 7.45 -5.89
CA SER A 111 2.44 7.71 -6.45
C SER A 111 2.19 9.20 -6.70
N LEU A 112 2.56 10.06 -5.75
CA LEU A 112 2.41 11.53 -5.89
C LEU A 112 3.32 12.09 -7.00
N ALA A 113 4.55 11.59 -7.12
CA ALA A 113 5.45 12.00 -8.20
C ALA A 113 4.88 11.65 -9.58
N LEU A 114 4.34 10.44 -9.72
CA LEU A 114 3.72 9.98 -10.97
C LEU A 114 2.46 10.78 -11.33
N GLN A 115 1.64 11.14 -10.34
CA GLN A 115 0.48 12.02 -10.56
C GLN A 115 0.91 13.40 -11.06
N ARG A 116 1.91 14.02 -10.43
CA ARG A 116 2.44 15.31 -10.87
C ARG A 116 3.00 15.26 -12.29
N GLU A 117 3.71 14.20 -12.64
CA GLU A 117 4.23 14.02 -13.99
C GLU A 117 3.09 13.93 -15.02
N LYS A 118 2.03 13.17 -14.72
CA LYS A 118 0.85 13.05 -15.58
C LYS A 118 0.14 14.40 -15.77
N GLU A 119 -0.04 15.16 -14.70
CA GLU A 119 -0.65 16.50 -14.75
C GLU A 119 0.18 17.45 -15.62
N LEU A 120 1.50 17.49 -15.45
CA LEU A 120 2.39 18.31 -16.26
C LEU A 120 2.35 17.91 -17.74
N ASN A 121 2.37 16.62 -18.04
CA ASN A 121 2.29 16.13 -19.41
C ASN A 121 0.94 16.47 -20.07
N GLN A 122 -0.15 16.42 -19.31
CA GLN A 122 -1.47 16.78 -19.80
C GLN A 122 -1.56 18.28 -20.12
N LEU A 123 -1.10 19.16 -19.23
CA LEU A 123 -1.03 20.60 -19.47
C LEU A 123 -0.14 20.93 -20.69
N ARG A 124 1.00 20.26 -20.83
CA ARG A 124 1.89 20.44 -21.99
C ARG A 124 1.18 20.07 -23.31
N SER A 125 0.34 19.04 -23.30
CA SER A 125 -0.39 18.59 -24.49
C SER A 125 -1.51 19.54 -24.91
N GLU A 126 -2.15 20.23 -23.96
CA GLU A 126 -3.24 21.18 -24.23
C GLU A 126 -2.73 22.49 -24.87
N PHE A 127 -1.49 22.89 -24.59
CA PHE A 127 -0.90 24.14 -25.12
C PHE A 127 -0.14 23.99 -26.44
N ILE A 128 0.15 22.77 -26.91
CA ILE A 128 0.84 22.52 -28.19
C ILE A 128 -0.13 21.80 -29.15
N THR A 129 -1.21 22.48 -29.58
CA THR A 129 -1.87 22.10 -30.85
C THR A 129 -1.07 22.76 -31.98
N PRO A 130 -0.50 22.01 -32.94
CA PRO A 130 0.16 22.63 -34.08
C PRO A 130 -0.90 23.36 -34.90
N PHE A 131 -0.80 24.69 -34.96
CA PHE A 131 -1.52 25.50 -35.95
C PHE A 131 -1.11 24.95 -37.33
N PRO A 132 -2.03 24.47 -38.18
CA PRO A 132 -1.63 23.87 -39.44
C PRO A 132 -1.06 24.96 -40.34
N ILE A 133 0.26 24.98 -40.53
CA ILE A 133 0.90 25.82 -41.54
C ILE A 133 0.58 25.18 -42.88
N SER A 134 -0.46 25.69 -43.55
CA SER A 134 -0.76 25.36 -44.94
C SER A 134 0.36 25.92 -45.82
N PHE A 135 1.37 25.11 -46.11
CA PHE A 135 2.32 25.39 -47.19
C PHE A 135 1.63 25.11 -48.53
N ALA A 136 1.29 26.18 -49.27
CA ALA A 136 0.99 26.07 -50.69
C ALA A 136 2.30 25.80 -51.46
N PRO A 137 2.35 24.86 -52.41
CA PRO A 137 3.56 24.60 -53.19
C PRO A 137 3.81 25.77 -54.17
N LEU A 138 5.02 26.35 -54.13
CA LEU A 138 5.53 27.18 -55.20
C LEU A 138 5.88 26.28 -56.39
N ASN A 139 5.17 26.45 -57.50
CA ASN A 139 5.54 25.88 -58.80
C ASN A 139 6.76 26.63 -59.35
N ASP A 140 7.90 25.96 -59.45
CA ASP A 140 9.02 26.40 -60.30
C ASP A 140 8.82 25.86 -61.72
N HIS A 141 8.56 26.76 -62.66
CA HIS A 141 8.58 26.51 -64.11
C HIS A 141 9.24 27.71 -64.81
N PHE A 142 10.30 27.43 -65.59
CA PHE A 142 10.88 28.24 -66.68
C PHE A 142 11.69 29.50 -66.25
N LEU A 143 12.90 29.84 -66.76
CA LEU A 143 13.57 29.58 -68.04
C LEU A 143 15.12 29.66 -67.95
N CYS A 144 15.72 28.91 -68.86
CA CYS A 144 17.13 28.83 -69.25
C CYS A 144 17.66 30.08 -69.99
N GLY A 145 18.97 30.37 -69.87
CA GLY A 145 19.78 30.97 -70.94
C GLY A 145 20.61 32.22 -70.58
N PHE A 146 21.91 32.07 -70.33
CA PHE A 146 22.90 33.16 -70.49
C PHE A 146 23.99 32.73 -71.47
N ASN A 147 24.12 33.51 -72.53
CA ASN A 147 25.02 33.33 -73.67
C ASN A 147 26.31 34.14 -73.42
N TYR A 148 27.49 33.53 -73.53
CA TYR A 148 28.79 34.21 -73.45
C TYR A 148 29.26 34.65 -74.84
N GLY A 149 29.72 35.90 -75.00
CA GLY A 149 30.65 36.24 -76.09
C GLY A 149 30.80 37.71 -76.50
N LYS A 150 32.07 38.15 -76.47
CA LYS A 150 32.73 39.31 -77.13
C LYS A 150 32.65 40.65 -76.35
N ILE A 151 33.74 41.41 -76.16
CA ILE A 151 34.96 41.62 -76.97
C ILE A 151 36.20 41.63 -76.06
#